data_AF-A0A924GLB3-F1
#
_entry.id   AF-A0A924GLB3-F1
#
_cell.length_a   1.000
_cell.length_b   1.000
_cell.length_c   1.000
_cell.angle_alpha   90.00
_cell.angle_beta   90.00
_cell.angle_gamma   90.00
#
_symmetry.space_group_name_H-M   'P 1'
#
loop_
_entity.id
_entity.type
_entity.pdbx_description
1 polymer ?
#
loop_
_entity_poly.entity_id
_entity_poly.type
_entity_poly.pdbx_seq_one_letter_code
_entity_poly.pdbx_strand_id
1 'polypeptide(L)'
;MSLSPSTDRPQDWTVHTRLLDLDDPKLRIQVMRVAQLATSDTQKAILIHDHIKSLPFGCVAGFDHVPAAAVLKAGRGDCHTKGTLFVAMLRSVGVPARLRFVTLSSAFLKGIIDVSNSTVTHAIGEVHLEGRWVQTDTYVADSLLEARAGMLLKAQGSRLGYGIHINGSQFWDGRHHAHAQYVQTDPESLPLHDWGVAHDPEDFYRNKAHGELQMGWLTRAKWMLAAALVNRKVEQVRTQSLPGQTA
;
A
#
# COMPACT_ATOMS: atom_id res chain seq x y z
N MET A 1 26.83 -4.77 -1.70
CA MET A 1 27.09 -6.18 -1.38
C MET A 1 25.75 -6.89 -1.30
N SER A 2 25.47 -7.78 -2.24
CA SER A 2 24.28 -8.63 -2.25
C SER A 2 24.46 -9.73 -1.21
N LEU A 3 23.57 -9.78 -0.22
CA LEU A 3 23.54 -10.86 0.76
C LEU A 3 22.89 -12.10 0.14
N SER A 4 23.49 -13.26 0.40
CA SER A 4 23.03 -14.59 0.02
C SER A 4 21.71 -14.99 0.71
N PRO A 5 20.91 -15.93 0.17
CA PRO A 5 19.53 -16.20 0.60
C PRO A 5 19.37 -16.89 1.96
N SER A 6 20.42 -16.98 2.79
CA SER A 6 20.44 -17.74 4.05
C SER A 6 20.44 -16.86 5.32
N THR A 7 20.16 -15.56 5.23
CA THR A 7 20.21 -14.64 6.39
C THR A 7 19.02 -13.67 6.50
N ASP A 8 17.82 -14.06 6.08
CA ASP A 8 16.61 -13.24 6.26
C ASP A 8 16.02 -13.40 7.67
N ARG A 9 16.69 -12.85 8.69
CA ARG A 9 16.21 -12.95 10.07
C ARG A 9 15.12 -11.91 10.32
N PRO A 10 13.95 -12.28 10.86
CA PRO A 10 12.88 -11.33 11.15
C PRO A 10 13.34 -10.14 11.98
N GLN A 11 14.26 -10.32 12.93
CA GLN A 11 14.73 -9.25 13.79
C GLN A 11 15.42 -8.11 13.01
N ASP A 12 16.02 -8.40 11.85
CA ASP A 12 16.66 -7.39 11.01
C ASP A 12 15.62 -6.40 10.41
N TRP A 13 14.33 -6.77 10.43
CA TRP A 13 13.20 -5.96 9.94
C TRP A 13 12.48 -5.19 11.05
N THR A 14 13.18 -4.85 12.12
CA THR A 14 12.69 -3.97 13.20
C THR A 14 13.48 -2.66 13.29
N VAL A 15 14.50 -2.50 12.44
CA VAL A 15 15.41 -1.34 12.47
C VAL A 15 14.79 -0.08 11.90
N HIS A 16 15.26 1.06 12.45
CA HIS A 16 14.97 2.39 11.95
C HIS A 16 15.62 2.63 10.58
N THR A 17 14.90 3.35 9.71
CA THR A 17 15.43 3.90 8.46
C THR A 17 14.90 5.32 8.24
N ARG A 18 15.47 6.05 7.28
CA ARG A 18 15.15 7.47 7.06
C ARG A 18 13.68 7.71 6.76
N LEU A 19 13.04 6.88 5.92
CA LEU A 19 11.62 7.05 5.60
C LEU A 19 10.69 6.47 6.66
N LEU A 20 11.15 5.51 7.46
CA LEU A 20 10.31 4.95 8.51
C LEU A 20 10.23 5.87 9.73
N ASP A 21 11.27 6.65 10.00
CA ASP A 21 11.23 7.76 10.98
C ASP A 21 10.66 7.33 12.34
N LEU A 22 11.14 6.18 12.84
CA LEU A 22 10.57 5.50 14.02
C LEU A 22 10.70 6.31 15.32
N ASP A 23 11.56 7.32 15.33
CA ASP A 23 11.80 8.19 16.49
C ASP A 23 10.86 9.41 16.53
N ASP A 24 10.04 9.66 15.50
CA ASP A 24 9.08 10.75 15.52
C ASP A 24 8.08 10.61 16.68
N PRO A 25 7.96 11.62 17.57
CA PRO A 25 7.09 11.52 18.74
C PRO A 25 5.61 11.33 18.39
N LYS A 26 5.12 11.91 17.28
CA LYS A 26 3.70 11.80 16.89
C LYS A 26 3.40 10.42 16.37
N LEU A 27 4.31 9.84 15.58
CA LEU A 27 4.22 8.46 15.15
C LEU A 27 4.16 7.52 16.36
N ARG A 28 5.09 7.65 17.31
CA ARG A 28 5.13 6.80 18.52
C ARG A 28 3.86 6.92 19.35
N ILE A 29 3.37 8.14 19.62
CA ILE A 29 2.11 8.36 20.36
C ILE A 29 0.93 7.71 19.63
N GLN A 30 0.85 7.88 18.31
CA GLN A 30 -0.22 7.29 17.52
C GLN A 30 -0.19 5.78 17.55
N VAL A 31 0.99 5.17 17.38
CA VAL A 31 1.17 3.72 17.44
C VAL A 31 0.77 3.17 18.81
N MET A 32 1.23 3.80 19.89
CA MET A 32 0.87 3.40 21.25
C MET A 32 -0.64 3.44 21.45
N ARG A 33 -1.33 4.48 20.97
CA ARG A 33 -2.79 4.61 21.04
C ARG A 33 -3.50 3.49 20.26
N VAL A 34 -3.07 3.21 19.04
CA VAL A 34 -3.68 2.21 18.16
C VAL A 34 -3.49 0.80 18.72
N ALA A 35 -2.30 0.49 19.22
CA ALA A 35 -1.94 -0.84 19.71
C ALA A 35 -2.23 -1.06 21.21
N GLN A 36 -2.80 -0.08 21.92
CA GLN A 36 -2.87 -0.06 23.39
C GLN A 36 -3.55 -1.30 24.03
N LEU A 37 -4.53 -1.89 23.35
CA LEU A 37 -5.29 -3.05 23.84
C LEU A 37 -4.81 -4.39 23.26
N ALA A 38 -3.78 -4.37 22.41
CA ALA A 38 -3.28 -5.58 21.77
C ALA A 38 -2.50 -6.45 22.77
N THR A 39 -2.85 -7.73 22.84
CA THR A 39 -2.19 -8.73 23.67
C THR A 39 -1.25 -9.65 22.89
N SER A 40 -1.16 -9.50 21.56
CA SER A 40 -0.27 -10.27 20.70
C SER A 40 0.21 -9.45 19.50
N ASP A 41 1.31 -9.88 18.86
CA ASP A 41 1.83 -9.23 17.65
C ASP A 41 0.82 -9.29 16.49
N THR A 42 0.06 -10.39 16.38
CA THR A 42 -1.04 -10.51 15.42
C THR A 42 -2.11 -9.44 15.66
N GLN A 43 -2.51 -9.22 16.91
CA GLN A 43 -3.49 -8.17 17.24
C GLN A 43 -2.94 -6.77 16.99
N LYS A 44 -1.67 -6.50 17.33
CA LYS A 44 -1.01 -5.23 16.99
C LYS A 44 -1.07 -5.00 15.48
N ALA A 45 -0.74 -6.03 14.69
CA ALA A 45 -0.69 -5.92 13.24
C ALA A 45 -2.05 -5.65 12.61
N ILE A 46 -3.11 -6.32 13.08
CA ILE A 46 -4.48 -6.09 12.61
C ILE A 46 -4.95 -4.67 12.97
N LEU A 47 -4.75 -4.22 14.21
CA LEU A 47 -5.17 -2.89 14.64
C LEU A 47 -4.43 -1.78 13.89
N ILE A 48 -3.13 -1.96 13.66
CA ILE A 48 -2.33 -1.03 12.86
C ILE A 48 -2.82 -1.06 11.41
N HIS A 49 -3.00 -2.23 10.81
CA HIS A 49 -3.56 -2.39 9.46
C HIS A 49 -4.88 -1.64 9.30
N ASP A 50 -5.83 -1.85 10.22
CA ASP A 50 -7.16 -1.25 10.15
C ASP A 50 -7.09 0.27 10.32
N HIS A 51 -6.19 0.76 11.17
CA HIS A 51 -5.89 2.18 11.26
C HIS A 51 -5.39 2.75 9.93
N ILE A 52 -4.43 2.09 9.26
CA ILE A 52 -3.94 2.52 7.94
C ILE A 52 -5.05 2.46 6.88
N LYS A 53 -5.85 1.39 6.88
CA LYS A 53 -7.00 1.25 5.96
C LYS A 53 -8.02 2.37 6.14
N SER A 54 -8.21 2.85 7.37
CA SER A 54 -9.12 3.98 7.66
C SER A 54 -8.67 5.32 7.06
N LEU A 55 -7.38 5.47 6.75
CA LEU A 55 -6.87 6.66 6.06
C LEU A 55 -7.30 6.61 4.58
N PRO A 56 -7.89 7.67 4.02
CA PRO A 56 -8.25 7.71 2.61
C PRO A 56 -7.07 7.41 1.68
N PHE A 57 -7.34 6.65 0.62
CA PHE A 57 -6.42 6.58 -0.51
C PHE A 57 -6.22 7.98 -1.12
N GLY A 58 -4.97 8.34 -1.37
CA GLY A 58 -4.63 9.56 -2.11
C GLY A 58 -3.13 9.63 -2.40
N CYS A 59 -2.78 9.82 -3.67
CA CYS A 59 -1.41 9.98 -4.11
C CYS A 59 -0.76 11.19 -3.45
N VAL A 60 0.46 10.98 -2.96
CA VAL A 60 1.31 12.04 -2.40
C VAL A 60 2.44 12.31 -3.38
N ALA A 61 2.66 13.59 -3.69
CA ALA A 61 3.77 14.00 -4.54
C ALA A 61 5.12 13.59 -3.91
N GLY A 62 5.99 12.96 -4.71
CA GLY A 62 7.32 12.54 -4.25
C GLY A 62 7.28 11.41 -3.21
N PHE A 63 6.36 10.46 -3.37
CA PHE A 63 6.16 9.31 -2.46
C PHE A 63 7.46 8.57 -2.09
N ASP A 64 8.48 8.59 -2.96
CA ASP A 64 9.82 8.02 -2.78
C ASP A 64 10.67 8.74 -1.72
N HIS A 65 10.20 9.89 -1.22
CA HIS A 65 10.90 10.72 -0.23
C HIS A 65 10.04 11.13 0.98
N VAL A 66 8.79 10.65 1.09
CA VAL A 66 7.85 11.05 2.16
C VAL A 66 8.02 10.14 3.39
N PRO A 67 8.47 10.68 4.55
CA PRO A 67 8.59 9.88 5.77
C PRO A 67 7.24 9.47 6.37
N ALA A 68 7.20 8.39 7.13
CA ALA A 68 5.99 7.87 7.78
C ALA A 68 5.25 8.94 8.59
N ALA A 69 5.96 9.74 9.40
CA ALA A 69 5.36 10.83 10.17
C ALA A 69 4.67 11.88 9.30
N ALA A 70 5.18 12.15 8.09
CA ALA A 70 4.55 13.06 7.14
C ALA A 70 3.28 12.46 6.52
N VAL A 71 3.26 11.14 6.25
CA VAL A 71 2.05 10.43 5.80
C VAL A 71 0.98 10.48 6.89
N LEU A 72 1.36 10.22 8.14
CA LEU A 72 0.46 10.31 9.29
C LEU A 72 -0.14 11.71 9.43
N LYS A 73 0.69 12.75 9.29
CA LYS A 73 0.23 14.16 9.32
C LYS A 73 -0.70 14.50 8.15
N ALA A 74 -0.43 13.97 6.97
CA ALA A 74 -1.26 14.19 5.78
C ALA A 74 -2.64 13.51 5.89
N GLY A 75 -2.74 12.44 6.69
CA GLY A 75 -3.99 11.72 6.93
C GLY A 75 -4.51 10.96 5.71
N ARG A 76 -3.67 10.72 4.70
CA ARG A 76 -3.98 9.99 3.46
C ARG A 76 -2.68 9.49 2.81
N GLY A 77 -2.79 8.51 1.93
CA GLY A 77 -1.65 8.04 1.14
C GLY A 77 -2.03 7.03 0.05
N ASP A 78 -1.06 6.64 -0.76
CA ASP A 78 -1.13 5.56 -1.75
C ASP A 78 -0.44 4.29 -1.24
N CYS A 79 -0.27 3.27 -2.10
CA CYS A 79 0.34 2.00 -1.69
C CYS A 79 1.75 2.15 -1.14
N HIS A 80 2.56 3.07 -1.68
CA HIS A 80 3.92 3.32 -1.20
C HIS A 80 3.90 4.03 0.14
N THR A 81 3.20 5.16 0.24
CA THR A 81 3.20 5.99 1.45
C THR A 81 2.44 5.34 2.61
N LYS A 82 1.28 4.71 2.35
CA LYS A 82 0.58 3.92 3.36
C LYS A 82 1.38 2.67 3.75
N GLY A 83 2.08 2.05 2.81
CA GLY A 83 3.02 0.95 3.09
C GLY A 83 4.16 1.37 4.01
N THR A 84 4.78 2.52 3.75
CA THR A 84 5.83 3.10 4.61
C THR A 84 5.31 3.34 6.02
N LEU A 85 4.12 3.96 6.15
CA LEU A 85 3.50 4.21 7.45
C LEU A 85 3.13 2.90 8.16
N PHE A 86 2.58 1.92 7.44
CA PHE A 86 2.24 0.60 7.97
C PHE A 86 3.46 -0.11 8.57
N VAL A 87 4.55 -0.20 7.79
CA VAL A 87 5.81 -0.81 8.26
C VAL A 87 6.41 -0.02 9.42
N ALA A 88 6.40 1.31 9.37
CA ALA A 88 6.92 2.13 10.46
C ALA A 88 6.17 1.87 11.77
N MET A 89 4.84 1.88 11.73
CA MET A 89 4.01 1.65 12.90
C MET A 89 4.23 0.25 13.50
N LEU A 90 4.37 -0.79 12.66
CA LEU A 90 4.67 -2.16 13.11
C LEU A 90 6.04 -2.26 13.78
N ARG A 91 7.08 -1.72 13.13
CA ARG A 91 8.44 -1.75 13.68
C ARG A 91 8.55 -0.98 14.99
N SER A 92 7.81 0.12 15.15
CA SER A 92 7.75 0.88 16.41
C SER A 92 7.22 0.09 17.61
N VAL A 93 6.48 -1.01 17.40
CA VAL A 93 6.01 -1.92 18.45
C VAL A 93 6.71 -3.28 18.45
N GLY A 94 7.86 -3.35 17.79
CA GLY A 94 8.73 -4.53 17.74
C GLY A 94 8.22 -5.63 16.82
N VAL A 95 7.21 -5.39 15.99
CA VAL A 95 6.70 -6.38 15.04
C VAL A 95 7.51 -6.28 13.75
N PRO A 96 8.23 -7.35 13.32
CA PRO A 96 9.00 -7.31 12.09
C PRO A 96 8.12 -7.13 10.87
N ALA A 97 8.45 -6.13 10.06
CA ALA A 97 7.66 -5.77 8.89
C ALA A 97 8.52 -5.20 7.76
N ARG A 98 8.10 -5.39 6.52
CA ARG A 98 8.81 -4.90 5.33
C ARG A 98 7.87 -4.65 4.16
N LEU A 99 8.38 -3.96 3.14
CA LEU A 99 7.69 -3.82 1.87
C LEU A 99 8.32 -4.75 0.85
N ARG A 100 7.46 -5.47 0.13
CA ARG A 100 7.78 -6.15 -1.12
C ARG A 100 7.29 -5.31 -2.28
N PHE A 101 8.14 -5.12 -3.27
CA PHE A 101 7.82 -4.33 -4.45
C PHE A 101 7.56 -5.24 -5.63
N VAL A 102 6.43 -5.04 -6.29
CA VAL A 102 6.02 -5.83 -7.45
C VAL A 102 5.59 -4.92 -8.60
N THR A 103 5.57 -5.47 -9.81
CA THR A 103 5.00 -4.82 -10.98
C THR A 103 3.60 -5.37 -11.23
N LEU A 104 2.58 -4.50 -11.24
CA LEU A 104 1.21 -4.85 -11.65
C LEU A 104 0.88 -4.26 -13.02
N SER A 105 -0.06 -4.88 -13.73
CA SER A 105 -0.72 -4.27 -14.88
C SER A 105 -1.47 -3.00 -14.46
N SER A 106 -1.47 -1.93 -15.25
CA SER A 106 -2.26 -0.73 -14.95
C SER A 106 -3.78 -0.96 -15.01
N ALA A 107 -4.23 -2.15 -15.45
CA ALA A 107 -5.64 -2.50 -15.56
C ALA A 107 -6.43 -2.30 -14.25
N PHE A 108 -5.83 -2.52 -13.08
CA PHE A 108 -6.50 -2.27 -11.79
C PHE A 108 -6.76 -0.80 -11.51
N LEU A 109 -6.10 0.13 -12.21
CA LEU A 109 -6.34 1.58 -12.11
C LEU A 109 -7.36 2.10 -13.13
N LYS A 110 -7.88 1.25 -14.03
CA LYS A 110 -8.91 1.63 -15.01
C LYS A 110 -10.09 2.30 -14.31
N GLY A 111 -10.55 3.44 -14.83
CA GLY A 111 -11.58 4.28 -14.24
C GLY A 111 -11.06 5.36 -13.26
N ILE A 112 -9.80 5.26 -12.83
CA ILE A 112 -9.07 6.35 -12.15
C ILE A 112 -8.04 6.95 -13.11
N ILE A 113 -7.18 6.10 -13.67
CA ILE A 113 -6.22 6.45 -14.73
C ILE A 113 -6.34 5.43 -15.85
N ASP A 114 -6.80 5.87 -17.01
CA ASP A 114 -6.95 5.00 -18.19
C ASP A 114 -5.70 5.10 -19.07
N VAL A 115 -4.64 4.40 -18.66
CA VAL A 115 -3.42 4.23 -19.46
C VAL A 115 -3.36 2.79 -19.97
N SER A 116 -3.48 2.62 -21.29
CA SER A 116 -3.47 1.30 -21.92
C SER A 116 -2.08 0.68 -21.94
N ASN A 117 -1.99 -0.62 -21.64
CA ASN A 117 -0.77 -1.44 -21.73
C ASN A 117 0.43 -0.88 -20.95
N SER A 118 0.20 -0.20 -19.83
CA SER A 118 1.27 0.22 -18.94
C SER A 118 1.36 -0.68 -17.72
N THR A 119 2.47 -0.58 -17.02
CA THR A 119 2.70 -1.24 -15.74
C THR A 119 2.93 -0.21 -14.66
N VAL A 120 2.69 -0.60 -13.41
CA VAL A 120 2.92 0.25 -12.25
C VAL A 120 3.64 -0.55 -11.16
N THR A 121 4.57 0.10 -10.48
CA THR A 121 5.14 -0.45 -9.24
C THR A 121 4.08 -0.38 -8.14
N HIS A 122 3.99 -1.45 -7.37
CA HIS A 122 3.09 -1.59 -6.23
C HIS A 122 3.88 -2.08 -5.02
N ALA A 123 3.52 -1.58 -3.85
CA ALA A 123 4.16 -1.94 -2.59
C ALA A 123 3.18 -2.75 -1.72
N ILE A 124 3.57 -3.98 -1.40
CA ILE A 124 2.84 -4.93 -0.56
C ILE A 124 3.53 -4.99 0.81
N GLY A 125 2.76 -4.87 1.88
CA GLY A 125 3.28 -5.07 3.24
C GLY A 125 3.48 -6.55 3.55
N GLU A 126 4.63 -6.93 4.08
CA GLU A 126 4.85 -8.24 4.70
C GLU A 126 5.09 -8.07 6.19
N VAL A 127 4.43 -8.89 7.01
CA VAL A 127 4.55 -8.88 8.47
C VAL A 127 4.92 -10.28 8.94
N HIS A 128 5.92 -10.40 9.79
CA HIS A 128 6.34 -11.69 10.33
C HIS A 128 5.52 -12.04 11.57
N LEU A 129 4.53 -12.93 11.40
CA LEU A 129 3.59 -13.36 12.44
C LEU A 129 3.63 -14.87 12.57
N GLU A 130 3.60 -15.38 13.80
CA GLU A 130 3.52 -16.82 14.07
C GLU A 130 4.57 -17.67 13.30
N GLY A 131 5.78 -17.14 13.12
CA GLY A 131 6.90 -17.85 12.47
C GLY A 131 6.95 -17.76 10.94
N ARG A 132 6.14 -16.91 10.30
CA ARG A 132 6.14 -16.74 8.84
C ARG A 132 5.81 -15.33 8.40
N TRP A 133 6.19 -15.00 7.17
CA TRP A 133 5.81 -13.76 6.50
C TRP A 133 4.39 -13.86 5.94
N VAL A 134 3.51 -12.94 6.35
CA VAL A 134 2.14 -12.80 5.86
C VAL A 134 2.04 -11.49 5.08
N GLN A 135 1.40 -11.52 3.91
CA GLN A 135 1.33 -10.38 2.99
C GLN A 135 -0.03 -9.69 3.06
N THR A 136 -0.04 -8.38 2.93
CA THR A 136 -1.26 -7.61 2.70
C THR A 136 -1.02 -6.34 1.88
N ASP A 137 -1.95 -6.02 0.99
CA ASP A 137 -2.13 -4.70 0.40
C ASP A 137 -3.57 -4.16 0.60
N THR A 138 -4.38 -4.84 1.42
CA THR A 138 -5.78 -4.46 1.68
C THR A 138 -5.92 -3.14 2.41
N TYR A 139 -4.83 -2.64 3.00
CA TYR A 139 -4.80 -1.32 3.61
C TYR A 139 -4.79 -0.18 2.59
N VAL A 140 -4.52 -0.44 1.30
CA VAL A 140 -4.30 0.62 0.30
C VAL A 140 -5.58 1.40 0.02
N ALA A 141 -6.64 0.72 -0.40
CA ALA A 141 -7.95 1.32 -0.63
C ALA A 141 -8.73 1.41 0.68
N ASP A 142 -9.25 2.61 0.98
CA ASP A 142 -10.17 2.80 2.10
C ASP A 142 -11.54 2.17 1.81
N SER A 143 -12.25 1.79 2.87
CA SER A 143 -13.50 1.03 2.77
C SER A 143 -14.57 1.71 1.91
N LEU A 144 -14.62 3.05 1.89
CA LEU A 144 -15.58 3.78 1.06
C LEU A 144 -15.23 3.66 -0.43
N LEU A 145 -13.95 3.83 -0.78
CA LEU A 145 -13.47 3.60 -2.14
C LEU A 145 -13.74 2.16 -2.60
N GLU A 146 -13.39 1.17 -1.77
CA GLU A 146 -13.59 -0.25 -2.11
C GLU A 146 -15.06 -0.60 -2.34
N ALA A 147 -15.96 -0.13 -1.47
CA ALA A 147 -17.38 -0.37 -1.60
C ALA A 147 -17.92 0.20 -2.93
N ARG A 148 -17.58 1.45 -3.26
CA ARG A 148 -18.03 2.12 -4.49
C ARG A 148 -17.42 1.49 -5.73
N ALA A 149 -16.13 1.21 -5.72
CA ALA A 149 -15.43 0.52 -6.79
C ALA A 149 -16.07 -0.85 -7.08
N GLY A 150 -16.36 -1.65 -6.04
CA GLY A 150 -17.01 -2.95 -6.20
C GLY A 150 -18.38 -2.86 -6.86
N MET A 151 -19.16 -1.82 -6.55
CA MET A 151 -20.46 -1.58 -7.20
C MET A 151 -20.30 -1.19 -8.67
N LEU A 152 -19.35 -0.31 -8.99
CA LEU A 152 -19.07 0.10 -10.37
C LEU A 152 -18.60 -1.07 -11.23
N LEU A 153 -17.68 -1.89 -10.70
CA LEU A 153 -17.19 -3.09 -11.37
C LEU A 153 -18.32 -4.07 -11.68
N LYS A 154 -19.20 -4.34 -10.70
CA LYS A 154 -20.40 -5.18 -10.90
C LYS A 154 -21.31 -4.62 -11.99
N ALA A 155 -21.60 -3.32 -11.97
CA ALA A 155 -22.46 -2.69 -12.97
C ALA A 155 -21.86 -2.74 -14.39
N GLN A 156 -20.54 -2.74 -14.51
CA GLN A 156 -19.82 -2.76 -15.79
C GLN A 156 -19.51 -4.18 -16.29
N GLY A 157 -19.76 -5.21 -15.48
CA GLY A 157 -19.30 -6.57 -15.78
C GLY A 157 -17.76 -6.69 -15.82
N SER A 158 -17.04 -5.78 -15.18
CA SER A 158 -15.57 -5.82 -15.07
C SER A 158 -15.14 -6.47 -13.75
N ARG A 159 -13.98 -7.11 -13.75
CA ARG A 159 -13.39 -7.72 -12.53
C ARG A 159 -12.30 -6.86 -11.91
N LEU A 160 -11.72 -5.93 -12.67
CA LEU A 160 -10.53 -5.20 -12.30
C LEU A 160 -10.68 -3.73 -12.69
N GLY A 161 -10.35 -2.82 -11.77
CA GLY A 161 -10.45 -1.38 -11.97
C GLY A 161 -10.66 -0.63 -10.65
N TYR A 162 -10.62 0.70 -10.71
CA TYR A 162 -10.86 1.60 -9.57
C TYR A 162 -9.97 1.32 -8.34
N GLY A 163 -8.81 0.71 -8.53
CA GLY A 163 -7.86 0.39 -7.45
C GLY A 163 -8.05 -1.00 -6.82
N ILE A 164 -8.98 -1.82 -7.30
CA ILE A 164 -9.29 -3.14 -6.71
C ILE A 164 -9.59 -4.21 -7.76
N HIS A 165 -9.50 -5.46 -7.32
CA HIS A 165 -10.12 -6.62 -7.97
C HIS A 165 -11.46 -6.94 -7.25
N ILE A 166 -12.51 -7.30 -7.98
CA ILE A 166 -13.87 -7.54 -7.43
C ILE A 166 -13.92 -8.68 -6.40
N ASN A 167 -13.06 -9.68 -6.57
CA ASN A 167 -12.89 -10.80 -5.64
C ASN A 167 -11.69 -10.59 -4.68
N GLY A 168 -11.10 -9.40 -4.66
CA GLY A 168 -10.01 -9.04 -3.76
C GLY A 168 -10.46 -9.08 -2.30
N SER A 169 -9.51 -9.34 -1.40
CA SER A 169 -9.75 -9.31 0.03
C SER A 169 -10.02 -7.88 0.50
N GLN A 170 -11.03 -7.70 1.35
CA GLN A 170 -11.34 -6.40 1.95
C GLN A 170 -10.77 -6.27 3.36
N PHE A 171 -10.51 -7.40 4.01
CA PHE A 171 -10.06 -7.49 5.39
C PHE A 171 -8.79 -8.34 5.46
N TRP A 172 -8.00 -8.13 6.51
CA TRP A 172 -6.82 -8.93 6.79
C TRP A 172 -6.88 -9.46 8.23
N ASP A 173 -6.75 -10.76 8.38
CA ASP A 173 -6.88 -11.47 9.65
C ASP A 173 -5.52 -11.70 10.36
N GLY A 174 -4.44 -11.18 9.80
CA GLY A 174 -3.07 -11.41 10.30
C GLY A 174 -2.57 -12.84 10.14
N ARG A 175 -3.35 -13.73 9.52
CA ARG A 175 -3.05 -15.15 9.36
C ARG A 175 -2.95 -15.55 7.89
N HIS A 176 -3.71 -14.96 6.99
CA HIS A 176 -3.64 -15.32 5.58
C HIS A 176 -3.10 -14.15 4.77
N HIS A 177 -2.47 -14.47 3.65
CA HIS A 177 -2.20 -13.45 2.65
C HIS A 177 -3.54 -12.85 2.21
N ALA A 178 -3.63 -11.52 2.13
CA ALA A 178 -4.84 -10.83 1.72
C ALA A 178 -4.48 -9.76 0.70
N HIS A 179 -5.03 -9.86 -0.51
CA HIS A 179 -4.74 -8.93 -1.59
C HIS A 179 -6.02 -8.32 -2.14
N ALA A 180 -6.08 -6.99 -2.20
CA ALA A 180 -7.20 -6.22 -2.74
C ALA A 180 -7.02 -5.93 -4.23
N GLN A 181 -5.78 -5.77 -4.72
CA GLN A 181 -5.50 -5.37 -6.11
C GLN A 181 -5.43 -6.54 -7.10
N TYR A 182 -5.22 -7.77 -6.61
CA TYR A 182 -5.13 -8.97 -7.45
C TYR A 182 -5.61 -10.22 -6.70
N VAL A 183 -5.87 -11.30 -7.42
CA VAL A 183 -6.24 -12.60 -6.83
C VAL A 183 -5.54 -13.75 -7.53
N GLN A 184 -5.23 -14.81 -6.78
CA GLN A 184 -4.53 -16.00 -7.31
C GLN A 184 -5.31 -16.74 -8.41
N THR A 185 -6.63 -16.64 -8.39
CA THR A 185 -7.52 -17.29 -9.36
C THR A 185 -7.69 -16.51 -10.66
N ASP A 186 -7.12 -15.31 -10.77
CA ASP A 186 -7.18 -14.48 -11.97
C ASP A 186 -5.75 -14.14 -12.44
N PRO A 187 -5.18 -14.93 -13.38
CA PRO A 187 -3.83 -14.75 -13.88
C PRO A 187 -3.56 -13.36 -14.49
N GLU A 188 -4.58 -12.69 -15.03
CA GLU A 188 -4.42 -11.36 -15.64
C GLU A 188 -4.21 -10.26 -14.59
N SER A 189 -4.61 -10.53 -13.34
CA SER A 189 -4.44 -9.61 -12.21
C SER A 189 -3.09 -9.79 -11.51
N LEU A 190 -2.40 -10.92 -11.70
CA LEU A 190 -1.21 -11.27 -10.93
C LEU A 190 -0.04 -10.31 -11.18
N PRO A 191 0.87 -10.17 -10.18
CA PRO A 191 2.15 -9.52 -10.39
C PRO A 191 2.92 -10.07 -11.59
N LEU A 192 3.34 -9.16 -12.48
CA LEU A 192 4.14 -9.43 -13.66
C LEU A 192 5.63 -9.60 -13.31
N HIS A 193 6.06 -9.00 -12.22
CA HIS A 193 7.44 -9.08 -11.73
C HIS A 193 7.49 -8.87 -10.22
N ASP A 194 8.39 -9.57 -9.52
CA ASP A 194 8.70 -9.38 -8.10
C ASP A 194 10.13 -8.85 -7.97
N TRP A 195 10.26 -7.62 -7.48
CA TRP A 195 11.56 -6.97 -7.29
C TRP A 195 12.20 -7.30 -5.93
N GLY A 196 11.49 -8.03 -5.07
CA GLY A 196 11.92 -8.37 -3.73
C GLY A 196 11.58 -7.30 -2.70
N VAL A 197 12.36 -7.27 -1.63
CA VAL A 197 12.08 -6.49 -0.41
C VAL A 197 13.19 -5.48 -0.13
N ALA A 198 12.85 -4.38 0.53
CA ALA A 198 13.83 -3.37 0.95
C ALA A 198 13.59 -2.89 2.38
N HIS A 199 14.69 -2.57 3.10
CA HIS A 199 14.63 -2.03 4.46
C HIS A 199 14.03 -0.63 4.48
N ASP A 200 14.41 0.21 3.51
CA ASP A 200 13.89 1.55 3.28
C ASP A 200 13.33 1.64 1.85
N PRO A 201 12.11 2.18 1.67
CA PRO A 201 11.54 2.41 0.33
C PRO A 201 12.40 3.32 -0.55
N GLU A 202 13.12 4.29 0.00
CA GLU A 202 13.99 5.17 -0.78
C GLU A 202 15.16 4.39 -1.38
N ASP A 203 15.75 3.47 -0.60
CA ASP A 203 16.88 2.66 -1.06
C ASP A 203 16.48 1.77 -2.24
N PHE A 204 15.23 1.27 -2.23
CA PHE A 204 14.64 0.58 -3.37
C PHE A 204 14.66 1.45 -4.62
N TYR A 205 14.11 2.67 -4.57
CA TYR A 205 14.10 3.54 -5.76
C TYR A 205 15.48 4.04 -6.17
N ARG A 206 16.42 4.20 -5.23
CA ARG A 206 17.78 4.70 -5.53
C ARG A 206 18.68 3.64 -6.16
N ASN A 207 18.38 2.36 -5.95
CA ASN A 207 19.19 1.28 -6.50
C ASN A 207 19.15 1.28 -8.04
N LYS A 208 20.35 1.28 -8.67
CA LYS A 208 20.49 1.30 -10.13
C LYS A 208 19.89 0.07 -10.82
N ALA A 209 19.77 -1.06 -10.12
CA ALA A 209 19.07 -2.24 -10.63
C ALA A 209 17.56 -1.97 -10.87
N HIS A 210 17.01 -0.94 -10.23
CA HIS A 210 15.64 -0.45 -10.41
C HIS A 210 15.63 0.87 -11.19
N GLY A 211 16.67 1.15 -11.98
CA GLY A 211 16.84 2.42 -12.72
C GLY A 211 15.69 2.74 -13.67
N GLU A 212 14.98 1.75 -14.17
CA GLU A 212 13.77 1.92 -15.00
C GLU A 212 12.58 2.49 -14.20
N LEU A 213 12.57 2.31 -12.88
CA LEU A 213 11.57 2.86 -11.96
C LEU A 213 11.95 4.27 -11.46
N GLN A 214 13.17 4.73 -11.73
CA GLN A 214 13.64 6.05 -11.29
C GLN A 214 13.01 7.16 -12.12
N MET A 215 12.37 8.10 -11.43
CA MET A 215 11.73 9.23 -12.09
C MET A 215 12.59 10.48 -12.08
N GLY A 216 12.97 10.93 -13.27
CA GLY A 216 13.60 12.24 -13.47
C GLY A 216 12.72 13.40 -12.98
N TRP A 217 13.31 14.57 -12.76
CA TRP A 217 12.63 15.74 -12.19
C TRP A 217 11.41 16.22 -13.02
N LEU A 218 11.48 16.14 -14.36
CA LEU A 218 10.35 16.43 -15.26
C LEU A 218 9.20 15.42 -15.08
N THR A 219 9.55 14.15 -14.87
CA THR A 219 8.60 13.07 -14.62
C THR A 219 7.95 13.22 -13.25
N ARG A 220 8.68 13.72 -12.23
CA ARG A 220 8.13 14.06 -10.91
C ARG A 220 7.09 15.18 -10.99
N ALA A 221 7.37 16.26 -11.73
CA ALA A 221 6.40 17.34 -11.93
C ALA A 221 5.12 16.87 -12.66
N LYS A 222 5.27 16.02 -13.69
CA LYS A 222 4.14 15.36 -14.36
C LYS A 222 3.36 14.48 -13.39
N TRP A 223 4.04 13.76 -12.50
CA TRP A 223 3.41 12.95 -11.47
C TRP A 223 2.68 13.76 -10.41
N MET A 224 3.12 14.98 -10.08
CA MET A 224 2.35 15.87 -9.19
C MET A 224 1.00 16.24 -9.78
N LEU A 225 0.96 16.58 -11.07
CA LEU A 225 -0.28 16.86 -11.80
C LEU A 225 -1.14 15.60 -11.94
N ALA A 226 -0.52 14.46 -12.24
CA ALA A 226 -1.20 13.16 -12.28
C ALA A 226 -1.79 12.80 -10.91
N ALA A 227 -1.06 13.00 -9.82
CA ALA A 227 -1.52 12.73 -8.45
C ALA A 227 -2.75 13.59 -8.10
N ALA A 228 -2.76 14.87 -8.49
CA ALA A 228 -3.94 15.72 -8.30
C ALA A 228 -5.16 15.20 -9.09
N LEU A 229 -4.95 14.77 -10.34
CA LEU A 229 -6.00 14.18 -11.17
C LEU A 229 -6.52 12.86 -10.59
N VAL A 230 -5.62 11.98 -10.17
CA VAL A 230 -5.93 10.71 -9.49
C VAL A 230 -6.77 10.96 -8.26
N ASN A 231 -6.32 11.86 -7.38
CA ASN A 231 -7.03 12.18 -6.15
C ASN A 231 -8.44 12.71 -6.44
N ARG A 232 -8.60 13.55 -7.47
CA ARG A 232 -9.92 14.03 -7.90
C ARG A 232 -10.80 12.88 -8.42
N LYS A 233 -10.26 11.97 -9.22
CA LYS A 233 -10.99 10.82 -9.77
C LYS A 233 -11.41 9.82 -8.70
N VAL A 234 -10.51 9.52 -7.77
CA VAL A 234 -10.82 8.69 -6.59
C VAL A 234 -11.94 9.33 -5.77
N GLU A 235 -11.89 10.64 -5.56
CA GLU A 235 -12.95 11.33 -4.82
C GLU A 235 -14.29 11.30 -5.57
N GLN A 236 -14.27 11.39 -6.90
CA GLN A 236 -15.47 11.18 -7.71
C GLN A 236 -16.04 9.76 -7.53
N VAL A 237 -15.20 8.73 -7.47
CA VAL A 237 -15.65 7.35 -7.22
C VAL A 237 -16.28 7.23 -5.83
N ARG A 238 -15.70 7.86 -4.80
CA ARG A 238 -16.27 7.87 -3.44
C ARG A 238 -17.64 8.56 -3.36
N THR A 239 -17.80 9.66 -4.11
CA THR A 239 -18.95 10.58 -3.99
C THR A 239 -20.01 10.39 -5.06
N GLN A 240 -19.77 9.61 -6.12
CA GLN A 240 -20.74 9.40 -7.18
C GLN A 240 -22.02 8.72 -6.67
N SER A 241 -23.15 9.36 -6.93
CA SER A 241 -24.47 8.75 -6.84
C SER A 241 -24.59 7.65 -7.90
N LEU A 242 -25.11 6.49 -7.49
CA LEU A 242 -25.28 5.36 -8.40
C LEU A 242 -26.40 5.66 -9.40
N PRO A 243 -26.29 5.19 -10.66
CA PRO A 243 -27.43 5.18 -11.57
C PRO A 243 -28.56 4.34 -10.93
N GLY A 244 -29.72 4.95 -10.68
CA GLY A 244 -30.90 4.27 -10.12
C GLY A 244 -31.26 4.61 -8.67
N GLN A 245 -30.53 5.51 -8.00
CA GLN A 245 -31.00 6.16 -6.77
C GLN A 245 -31.39 7.61 -7.08
N THR A 246 -32.51 7.80 -7.75
CA THR A 246 -33.29 9.04 -7.60
C THR A 246 -34.12 8.90 -6.34
N ALA A 247 -34.02 9.90 -5.46
CA ALA A 247 -34.83 10.04 -4.25
C ALA A 247 -36.34 10.03 -4.58
#